data_AF-A0A968MU80-F1
#
_entry.id   AF-A0A968MU80-F1
#
_cell.length_a   1.000
_cell.length_b   1.000
_cell.length_c   1.000
_cell.angle_alpha   90.00
_cell.angle_beta   90.00
_cell.angle_gamma   90.00
#
_symmetry.space_group_name_H-M   'P 1'
#
loop_
_entity.id
_entity.type
_entity.pdbx_description
1 polymer ?
#
loop_
_entity_poly.entity_id
_entity_poly.type
_entity_poly.pdbx_seq_one_letter_code
_entity_poly.pdbx_strand_id
1 'polypeptide(L)' 'MYFISFRDITRNKQVMLDLKTHQGWLERAESKAQLGYWEYDVESKKIWGSPGARTIYGLNERE' A
#
# COMPACT_ATOMS: atom_id res chain seq x y z
N MET A 1 -32.81 1.96 -26.73
CA MET A 1 -31.97 0.75 -26.92
C MET A 1 -30.87 0.79 -25.87
N TYR A 2 -30.90 -0.08 -24.87
CA TYR A 2 -29.85 -0.18 -23.85
C TYR A 2 -28.80 -1.17 -24.36
N PHE A 3 -27.56 -0.74 -24.53
CA PHE A 3 -26.43 -1.63 -24.80
C PHE A 3 -25.76 -1.96 -23.47
N ILE A 4 -25.68 -3.25 -23.13
CA ILE A 4 -24.87 -3.72 -22.00
C ILE A 4 -23.52 -4.11 -22.56
N SER A 5 -22.45 -3.48 -22.06
CA SER A 5 -21.07 -3.87 -22.38
C SER A 5 -20.51 -4.68 -21.22
N PHE A 6 -19.95 -5.85 -21.53
CA PHE A 6 -19.21 -6.66 -20.58
C PHE A 6 -17.72 -6.41 -20.84
N ARG A 7 -17.04 -5.79 -19.87
CA ARG A 7 -15.58 -5.62 -19.92
C ARG A 7 -14.95 -6.70 -19.05
N ASP A 8 -14.10 -7.52 -19.63
CA ASP A 8 -13.29 -8.47 -18.86
C ASP A 8 -12.36 -7.69 -17.93
N ILE A 9 -12.54 -7.87 -16.62
CA ILE A 9 -11.74 -7.25 -15.56
C ILE A 9 -10.88 -8.28 -14.82
N THR A 10 -10.82 -9.52 -15.29
CA THR A 10 -10.14 -10.64 -14.62
C THR A 10 -8.67 -10.31 -14.36
N ARG A 11 -7.99 -9.79 -15.39
CA ARG A 11 -6.58 -9.36 -15.29
C ARG A 11 -6.38 -8.28 -14.23
N ASN A 12 -7.22 -7.25 -14.20
CA ASN A 12 -7.11 -6.17 -13.22
C ASN A 12 -7.34 -6.70 -11.79
N LYS A 13 -8.30 -7.62 -11.62
CA LYS A 13 -8.57 -8.26 -10.33
C LYS A 13 -7.39 -9.08 -9.83
N GLN A 14 -6.74 -9.84 -10.72
CA GLN A 14 -5.54 -10.62 -10.38
C GLN A 14 -4.38 -9.71 -9.95
N VAL A 15 -4.11 -8.64 -10.71
CA VAL A 15 -3.06 -7.67 -10.36
C VAL A 15 -3.32 -7.01 -8.99
N MET A 16 -4.56 -6.62 -8.70
CA MET A 16 -4.92 -6.04 -7.40
C MET A 16 -4.74 -7.04 -6.25
N LEU A 17 -5.06 -8.32 -6.47
CA LEU A 17 -4.93 -9.36 -5.45
C LEU A 17 -3.45 -9.66 -5.14
N ASP A 18 -2.64 -9.75 -6.19
CA ASP A 18 -1.21 -9.98 -6.09
C ASP A 18 -0.53 -8.82 -5.35
N LEU A 19 -0.84 -7.57 -5.74
CA LEU A 19 -0.36 -6.37 -5.06
C LEU A 19 -0.72 -6.37 -3.58
N LYS A 20 -1.98 -6.69 -3.24
CA LYS A 20 -2.43 -6.76 -1.84
C LYS A 20 -1.70 -7.83 -1.05
N THR A 21 -1.40 -8.97 -1.68
CA THR A 21 -0.69 -10.08 -1.03
C THR A 21 0.74 -9.68 -0.71
N HIS A 22 1.43 -9.07 -1.67
CA HIS A 22 2.79 -8.55 -1.48
C HIS A 22 2.86 -7.45 -0.43
N GLN A 23 1.90 -6.51 -0.42
CA GLN A 23 1.82 -5.46 0.61
C GLN A 23 1.66 -6.06 2.02
N GLY A 24 0.79 -7.06 2.18
CA GLY A 24 0.60 -7.71 3.48
C GLY A 24 1.82 -8.51 3.95
N TRP A 25 2.59 -9.11 3.03
CA TRP A 25 3.86 -9.75 3.37
C TRP A 25 4.92 -8.73 3.79
N LEU A 26 5.01 -7.61 3.08
CA LEU A 26 5.93 -6.52 3.38
C LEU A 26 5.68 -5.93 4.77
N GLU A 27 4.42 -5.60 5.09
CA GLU A 27 4.02 -5.11 6.42
C GLU A 27 4.42 -6.08 7.54
N ARG A 28 4.20 -7.39 7.32
CA ARG A 28 4.57 -8.42 8.31
C ARG A 28 6.09 -8.53 8.48
N ALA A 29 6.86 -8.39 7.41
CA ALA A 29 8.32 -8.42 7.47
C ALA A 29 8.86 -7.18 8.19
N GLU A 30 8.36 -6.00 7.85
CA GLU A 30 8.71 -4.72 8.49
C GLU A 30 8.42 -4.72 9.98
N SER A 31 7.22 -5.17 10.37
CA SER A 31 6.82 -5.26 11.77
C SER A 31 7.74 -6.17 12.59
N LYS A 32 8.13 -7.32 12.03
CA LYS A 32 9.02 -8.27 12.71
C LYS A 32 10.47 -7.80 12.76
N ALA A 33 10.94 -7.12 11.72
CA ALA A 33 12.30 -6.63 11.62
C ALA A 33 12.51 -5.28 12.32
N GLN A 34 11.45 -4.64 12.82
CA GLN A 34 11.46 -3.27 13.33
C GLN A 34 12.06 -2.29 12.30
N LEU A 35 11.75 -2.53 11.03
CA LEU A 35 12.19 -1.69 9.91
C LEU A 35 11.01 -0.83 9.44
N GLY A 36 11.34 0.32 8.89
CA GLY A 36 10.36 1.22 8.28
C GLY A 36 10.96 1.89 7.06
N TYR A 37 10.18 1.96 5.99
CA TYR A 37 10.50 2.78 4.83
C TYR A 37 9.59 4.00 4.75
N TRP A 38 10.10 5.01 4.06
CA TRP A 38 9.36 6.19 3.66
C TRP A 38 9.64 6.43 2.17
N GLU A 39 8.66 7.00 1.49
CA GLU A 39 8.76 7.38 0.09
C GLU A 39 8.44 8.86 -0.03
N TYR A 40 9.21 9.54 -0.88
CA TYR A 40 8.93 10.91 -1.27
C TYR A 40 8.45 10.93 -2.71
N ASP A 41 7.20 11.33 -2.89
CA ASP A 41 6.63 11.60 -4.20
C ASP A 41 6.99 13.02 -4.60
N VAL A 42 7.85 13.14 -5.61
CA VAL A 42 8.35 14.42 -6.13
C VAL A 42 7.25 15.20 -6.88
N GLU A 43 6.32 14.51 -7.53
CA GLU A 43 5.25 15.12 -8.32
C GLU A 43 4.19 15.71 -7.39
N SER A 44 3.73 14.94 -6.41
CA SER A 44 2.73 15.38 -5.44
C SER A 44 3.32 16.13 -4.23
N LYS A 45 4.65 16.15 -4.10
CA LYS A 45 5.41 16.71 -2.96
C LYS A 45 4.98 16.13 -1.61
N LYS A 46 4.51 14.87 -1.60
CA LYS A 46 4.04 14.18 -0.40
C LYS A 46 5.08 13.18 0.08
N ILE A 47 5.20 13.08 1.39
CA ILE A 47 5.95 12.00 2.04
C ILE A 47 4.95 10.97 2.53
N TRP A 48 5.15 9.72 2.16
CA TRP A 48 4.40 8.59 2.68
C TRP A 48 5.32 7.74 3.55
N GLY A 49 4.84 7.34 4.72
CA GLY A 49 5.58 6.48 5.63
C GLY A 49 4.82 5.19 5.91
N SER A 50 5.55 4.07 5.84
CA SER A 50 5.08 2.76 6.29
C SER A 50 4.65 2.78 7.76
N PRO A 51 3.81 1.82 8.20
CA PRO A 51 3.47 1.68 9.61
C PRO A 51 4.70 1.50 10.51
N GLY A 52 5.71 0.76 10.02
CA GLY A 52 7.00 0.61 10.70
C GLY A 52 7.72 1.94 10.86
N ALA A 53 7.81 2.76 9.79
CA ALA A 53 8.45 4.08 9.87
C ALA A 53 7.74 5.01 10.85
N ARG A 54 6.40 5.04 10.87
CA ARG A 54 5.65 5.85 11.85
C ARG A 54 5.92 5.42 13.28
N THR A 55 6.08 4.11 13.51
CA THR A 55 6.43 3.59 14.83
C THR A 55 7.83 4.04 15.25
N ILE A 56 8.82 3.93 14.36
CA ILE A 56 10.20 4.36 14.60
C ILE A 56 10.28 5.87 14.88
N TYR A 57 9.53 6.68 14.14
CA TYR A 57 9.50 8.14 14.31
C TYR A 57 8.52 8.62 15.40
N GLY A 58 7.86 7.71 16.12
CA GLY A 58 6.89 8.09 17.18
C GLY A 58 5.62 8.76 16.67
N LEU A 59 5.32 8.66 15.36
CA LEU A 59 4.17 9.30 14.72
C LEU A 59 2.85 8.53 14.92
N ASN A 60 2.86 7.45 15.70
CA ASN A 60 1.66 6.68 16.05
C ASN A 60 0.86 7.29 17.22
N GLU A 61 1.26 8.44 17.77
CA GLU A 61 0.45 9.16 18.77
C GLU A 61 -0.64 9.99 18.08
N ARG A 62 -1.83 9.39 17.99
CA ARG A 62 -3.09 10.13 18.06
C ARG A 62 -3.91 9.54 19.20
N GLU A 63 -3.83 10.18 20.36
CA GLU A 63 -4.99 10.37 21.22
C GLU A 63 -5.88 11.48 20.65
#